data_AF-A0A818SEN1-F1
#
_entry.id   AF-A0A818SEN1-F1
#
_cell.length_a   1.000
_cell.length_b   1.000
_cell.length_c   1.000
_cell.angle_alpha   90.00
_cell.angle_beta   90.00
_cell.angle_gamma   90.00
#
_symmetry.space_group_name_H-M   'P 1'
#
loop_
_entity.id
_entity.type
_entity.pdbx_description
1 polymer ?
#
loop_
_entity_poly.entity_id
_entity_poly.type
_entity_poly.pdbx_seq_one_letter_code
_entity_poly.pdbx_strand_id
1 'polypeptide(L)'
;MADISISDAVRIVLHISRAVAHMHAQNLIHRDIKAQNILLDNDKNVFLADFGTCQHGTENTTIVGSHPLAPEMSNNKLGREFSYEGTAVDAFSLGILMYVVAPKKDFYQPLHTITRTDISAVANVPESYRILINTCISTDPKLRPTAAKIVEELETIADQVAKAKECLMCFEQPIFIRCLPCGHKTVCETCLTHLQQRTTSREPPRCILCRQVITSTQEDINTCTFIEVPPPS
;
A
#
# COMPACT_ATOMS: atom_id res chain seq x y z
N MET A 1 9.68 -12.30 -16.28
CA MET A 1 9.42 -11.03 -15.55
C MET A 1 10.29 -11.07 -14.31
N ALA A 2 10.82 -9.95 -13.82
CA ALA A 2 11.57 -9.96 -12.57
C ALA A 2 10.60 -10.28 -11.42
N ASP A 3 10.99 -11.19 -10.52
CA ASP A 3 10.16 -11.52 -9.36
C ASP A 3 10.06 -10.32 -8.43
N ILE A 4 8.85 -9.82 -8.25
CA ILE A 4 8.57 -8.72 -7.31
C ILE A 4 8.83 -9.23 -5.89
N SER A 5 9.71 -8.54 -5.16
CA SER A 5 9.97 -8.85 -3.76
C SER A 5 8.78 -8.49 -2.88
N ILE A 6 8.60 -9.13 -1.72
CA ILE A 6 7.55 -8.73 -0.78
C ILE A 6 7.73 -7.28 -0.28
N SER A 7 8.98 -6.79 -0.21
CA SER A 7 9.29 -5.40 0.10
C SER A 7 8.73 -4.45 -0.98
N ASP A 8 8.95 -4.76 -2.26
CA ASP A 8 8.37 -4.01 -3.39
C ASP A 8 6.83 -4.10 -3.44
N ALA A 9 6.27 -5.27 -3.16
CA ALA A 9 4.83 -5.49 -3.10
C ALA A 9 4.18 -4.60 -2.01
N VAL A 10 4.73 -4.59 -0.80
CA VAL A 10 4.26 -3.74 0.30
C VAL A 10 4.43 -2.26 -0.04
N ARG A 11 5.59 -1.87 -0.59
CA ARG A 11 5.91 -0.50 -1.03
C ARG A 11 4.91 0.04 -2.05
N ILE A 12 4.62 -0.74 -3.10
CA ILE A 12 3.67 -0.36 -4.16
C ILE A 12 2.28 -0.17 -3.55
N VAL A 13 1.78 -1.16 -2.81
CA VAL A 13 0.43 -1.07 -2.23
C VAL A 13 0.35 0.08 -1.22
N LEU A 14 1.32 0.25 -0.32
CA LEU A 14 1.31 1.31 0.69
C LEU A 14 1.22 2.70 0.07
N HIS A 15 1.95 2.95 -1.03
CA HIS A 15 1.87 4.21 -1.76
C HIS A 15 0.47 4.44 -2.37
N ILE A 16 -0.12 3.41 -2.98
CA ILE A 16 -1.46 3.49 -3.56
C ILE A 16 -2.54 3.62 -2.48
N SER A 17 -2.47 2.86 -1.38
CA SER A 17 -3.38 2.99 -0.24
C SER A 17 -3.32 4.38 0.40
N ARG A 18 -2.14 5.02 0.46
CA ARG A 18 -2.01 6.41 0.91
C ARG A 18 -2.67 7.41 -0.06
N ALA A 19 -2.56 7.20 -1.37
CA ALA A 19 -3.26 8.03 -2.35
C ALA A 19 -4.78 7.86 -2.25
N VAL A 20 -5.27 6.62 -2.16
CA VAL A 20 -6.69 6.29 -2.01
C VAL A 20 -7.26 6.83 -0.68
N ALA A 21 -6.53 6.70 0.43
CA ALA A 21 -6.93 7.28 1.72
C ALA A 21 -7.05 8.82 1.65
N HIS A 22 -6.18 9.49 0.89
CA HIS A 22 -6.27 10.92 0.65
C HIS A 22 -7.50 11.29 -0.20
N MET A 23 -7.81 10.52 -1.24
CA MET A 23 -9.03 10.69 -2.05
C MET A 23 -10.29 10.49 -1.20
N HIS A 24 -10.35 9.42 -0.41
CA HIS A 24 -11.48 9.11 0.48
C HIS A 24 -11.71 10.22 1.51
N ALA A 25 -10.65 10.80 2.07
CA ALA A 25 -10.74 11.95 2.98
C ALA A 25 -11.29 13.23 2.30
N GLN A 26 -11.29 13.30 0.97
CA GLN A 26 -11.91 14.35 0.15
C GLN A 26 -13.28 13.95 -0.41
N ASN A 27 -13.85 12.82 0.04
CA ASN A 27 -15.08 12.20 -0.49
C ASN A 27 -15.00 11.85 -2.00
N LEU A 28 -13.79 11.54 -2.50
CA LEU A 28 -13.54 11.12 -3.87
C LEU A 28 -13.21 9.62 -3.89
N ILE A 29 -13.91 8.84 -4.71
CA ILE A 29 -13.73 7.39 -4.87
C ILE A 29 -13.13 7.11 -6.24
N HIS A 30 -12.20 6.15 -6.35
CA HIS A 30 -11.54 5.82 -7.62
C HIS A 30 -12.34 4.85 -8.50
N ARG A 31 -12.80 3.74 -7.94
CA ARG A 31 -13.61 2.67 -8.58
C ARG A 31 -12.94 1.89 -9.72
N ASP A 32 -11.62 1.99 -9.90
CA ASP A 32 -10.86 1.20 -10.89
C ASP A 32 -9.37 1.04 -10.52
N ILE A 33 -9.10 0.74 -9.24
CA ILE A 33 -7.73 0.49 -8.78
C ILE A 33 -7.30 -0.90 -9.27
N LYS A 34 -6.28 -0.95 -10.13
CA LYS A 34 -5.74 -2.18 -10.74
C LYS A 34 -4.28 -1.99 -11.11
N ALA A 35 -3.54 -3.08 -11.27
CA ALA A 35 -2.10 -3.04 -11.58
C ALA A 35 -1.77 -2.23 -12.85
N GLN A 36 -2.64 -2.24 -13.87
CA GLN A 36 -2.47 -1.47 -15.11
C GLN A 36 -2.60 0.05 -14.90
N ASN A 37 -3.26 0.49 -13.83
CA ASN A 37 -3.42 1.89 -13.44
C ASN A 37 -2.37 2.34 -12.41
N ILE A 38 -1.37 1.49 -12.13
CA ILE A 38 -0.24 1.83 -11.26
C ILE A 38 0.97 2.13 -12.14
N LEU A 39 1.46 3.37 -12.08
CA LEU A 39 2.64 3.79 -12.82
C LEU A 39 3.87 3.78 -11.92
N LEU A 40 5.00 3.36 -12.49
CA LEU A 40 6.33 3.40 -11.88
C LEU A 40 7.23 4.27 -12.75
N ASP A 41 7.98 5.19 -12.14
CA ASP A 41 9.03 5.93 -12.84
C ASP A 41 10.43 5.31 -12.62
N ASN A 42 11.44 5.86 -13.30
CA ASN A 42 12.83 5.41 -13.21
C ASN A 42 13.41 5.50 -11.78
N ASP A 43 12.84 6.37 -10.95
CA ASP A 43 13.23 6.60 -9.57
C ASP A 43 12.43 5.73 -8.58
N LYS A 44 11.69 4.74 -9.10
CA LYS A 44 10.80 3.84 -8.37
C LYS A 44 9.64 4.53 -7.63
N ASN A 45 9.32 5.80 -7.92
CA ASN A 45 8.11 6.42 -7.38
C ASN A 45 6.88 5.68 -7.93
N VAL A 46 5.81 5.65 -7.13
CA VAL A 46 4.58 4.89 -7.41
C VAL A 46 3.42 5.87 -7.51
N PHE A 47 2.69 5.85 -8.63
CA PHE A 47 1.58 6.75 -8.90
C PHE A 47 0.30 5.98 -9.25
N LEU A 48 -0.84 6.50 -8.80
CA LEU A 48 -2.17 6.06 -9.22
C LEU A 48 -2.61 6.88 -10.44
N ALA A 49 -3.13 6.21 -11.47
CA ALA A 49 -3.55 6.81 -12.73
C ALA A 49 -4.96 6.36 -13.13
N ASP A 50 -5.48 6.95 -14.22
CA ASP A 50 -6.82 6.73 -14.77
C ASP A 50 -7.98 7.06 -13.80
N PHE A 51 -8.16 8.37 -13.57
CA PHE A 51 -9.27 8.91 -12.80
C PHE A 51 -10.60 8.97 -13.58
N GLY A 52 -10.70 8.34 -14.77
CA GLY A 52 -11.89 8.42 -15.64
C GLY A 52 -13.15 7.80 -15.04
N THR A 53 -12.99 6.92 -14.05
CA THR A 53 -14.08 6.28 -13.29
C THR A 53 -14.37 6.95 -11.93
N CYS A 54 -13.66 8.02 -11.57
CA CYS A 54 -13.80 8.63 -10.24
C CYS A 54 -15.19 9.25 -10.01
N GLN A 55 -15.61 9.30 -8.74
CA GLN A 55 -16.90 9.88 -8.34
C GLN A 55 -16.80 10.57 -6.98
N HIS A 56 -17.45 11.73 -6.86
CA HIS A 56 -17.67 12.39 -5.56
C HIS A 56 -18.87 11.76 -4.85
N GLY A 57 -18.72 11.53 -3.55
CA GLY A 57 -19.72 10.89 -2.70
C GLY A 57 -19.40 9.43 -2.39
N THR A 58 -19.81 8.97 -1.21
CA THR A 58 -19.57 7.60 -0.74
C THR A 58 -20.53 6.59 -1.35
N GLU A 59 -21.81 6.93 -1.50
CA GLU A 59 -22.80 6.07 -2.15
C GLU A 59 -22.78 6.21 -3.67
N ASN A 60 -22.81 5.07 -4.35
CA ASN A 60 -22.64 4.98 -5.80
C ASN A 60 -23.68 4.02 -6.39
N THR A 61 -24.28 4.37 -7.54
CA THR A 61 -25.31 3.56 -8.23
C THR A 61 -24.86 3.02 -9.59
N THR A 62 -23.75 3.53 -10.13
CA THR A 62 -23.20 3.13 -11.44
C THR A 62 -22.18 2.00 -11.28
N ILE A 63 -22.33 0.92 -12.06
CA ILE A 63 -21.31 -0.15 -12.14
C ILE A 63 -20.26 0.30 -13.16
N VAL A 64 -19.03 0.50 -12.70
CA VAL A 64 -17.85 0.89 -13.49
C VAL A 64 -16.63 0.10 -13.02
N GLY A 65 -15.50 0.23 -13.72
CA GLY A 65 -14.24 -0.40 -13.35
C GLY A 65 -14.00 -1.76 -14.00
N SER A 66 -12.83 -2.31 -13.73
CA SER A 66 -12.29 -3.53 -14.36
C SER A 66 -12.53 -4.78 -13.52
N HIS A 67 -12.57 -5.95 -14.15
CA HIS A 67 -12.66 -7.22 -13.43
C HIS A 67 -11.34 -7.56 -12.69
N PRO A 68 -11.40 -8.18 -11.49
CA PRO A 68 -12.61 -8.56 -10.76
C PRO A 68 -13.27 -7.38 -10.05
N LEU A 69 -14.58 -7.22 -10.26
CA LEU A 69 -15.40 -6.23 -9.55
C LEU A 69 -15.72 -6.72 -8.12
N ALA A 70 -15.98 -5.77 -7.21
CA ALA A 70 -16.42 -6.12 -5.85
C ALA A 70 -17.77 -6.85 -5.89
N PRO A 71 -18.02 -7.88 -5.04
CA PRO A 71 -19.21 -8.73 -5.12
C PRO A 71 -20.56 -8.00 -5.08
N GLU A 72 -20.64 -6.88 -4.36
CA GLU A 72 -21.83 -6.04 -4.29
C GLU A 72 -22.10 -5.30 -5.60
N MET A 73 -21.09 -5.03 -6.43
CA MET A 73 -21.27 -4.43 -7.76
C MET A 73 -21.88 -5.41 -8.76
N SER A 74 -21.62 -6.72 -8.60
CA SER A 74 -22.14 -7.76 -9.49
C SER A 74 -23.47 -8.37 -9.01
N ASN A 75 -23.77 -8.33 -7.71
CA ASN A 75 -25.00 -8.89 -7.13
C ASN A 75 -26.21 -7.96 -7.27
N ASN A 76 -26.48 -7.51 -8.50
CA ASN A 76 -27.56 -6.58 -8.77
C ASN A 76 -28.93 -7.31 -8.77
N LYS A 77 -29.67 -7.22 -7.66
CA LYS A 77 -31.01 -7.83 -7.53
C LYS A 77 -32.03 -6.99 -8.30
N LEU A 78 -32.46 -7.52 -9.45
CA LEU A 78 -33.55 -6.98 -10.28
C LEU A 78 -34.71 -6.43 -9.43
N GLY A 79 -35.00 -5.13 -9.58
CA GLY A 79 -36.18 -4.49 -8.99
C GLY A 79 -35.98 -3.77 -7.64
N ARG A 80 -34.74 -3.48 -7.20
CA ARG A 80 -34.49 -2.56 -6.08
C ARG A 80 -33.63 -1.37 -6.52
N GLU A 81 -33.71 -0.27 -5.77
CA GLU A 81 -32.68 0.77 -5.82
C GLU A 81 -31.34 0.13 -5.49
N PHE A 82 -30.37 0.33 -6.37
CA PHE A 82 -29.05 -0.26 -6.30
C PHE A 82 -28.05 0.82 -5.94
N SER A 83 -27.50 0.75 -4.73
CA SER A 83 -26.36 1.55 -4.29
C SER A 83 -25.32 0.67 -3.58
N TYR A 84 -24.07 1.11 -3.62
CA TYR A 84 -22.94 0.50 -2.91
C TYR A 84 -22.03 1.58 -2.31
N GLU A 85 -21.26 1.20 -1.31
CA GLU A 85 -20.27 2.08 -0.66
C GLU A 85 -18.96 2.05 -1.45
N GLY A 86 -18.64 3.14 -2.13
CA GLY A 86 -17.51 3.23 -3.05
C GLY A 86 -16.14 3.09 -2.37
N THR A 87 -16.02 3.56 -1.12
CA THR A 87 -14.85 3.36 -0.25
C THR A 87 -14.53 1.87 -0.05
N ALA A 88 -15.56 1.04 0.15
CA ALA A 88 -15.42 -0.40 0.31
C ALA A 88 -15.07 -1.11 -1.01
N VAL A 89 -15.52 -0.58 -2.16
CA VAL A 89 -15.10 -1.04 -3.49
C VAL A 89 -13.61 -0.78 -3.72
N ASP A 90 -13.13 0.43 -3.42
CA ASP A 90 -11.71 0.75 -3.50
C ASP A 90 -10.86 -0.13 -2.55
N ALA A 91 -11.36 -0.42 -1.34
CA ALA A 91 -10.72 -1.34 -0.40
C ALA A 91 -10.63 -2.79 -0.95
N PHE A 92 -11.68 -3.27 -1.63
CA PHE A 92 -11.65 -4.56 -2.34
C PHE A 92 -10.58 -4.56 -3.43
N SER A 93 -10.56 -3.51 -4.26
CA SER A 93 -9.58 -3.36 -5.34
C SER A 93 -8.14 -3.25 -4.83
N LEU A 94 -7.91 -2.63 -3.66
CA LEU A 94 -6.61 -2.66 -2.97
C LEU A 94 -6.22 -4.09 -2.54
N GLY A 95 -7.16 -4.89 -2.03
CA GLY A 95 -6.92 -6.31 -1.71
C GLY A 95 -6.56 -7.16 -2.94
N ILE A 96 -7.21 -6.91 -4.08
CA ILE A 96 -6.85 -7.52 -5.37
C ILE A 96 -5.47 -7.06 -5.82
N LEU A 97 -5.13 -5.77 -5.70
CA LEU A 97 -3.81 -5.24 -6.03
C LEU A 97 -2.72 -5.90 -5.18
N MET A 98 -2.90 -6.00 -3.85
CA MET A 98 -2.01 -6.73 -2.95
C MET A 98 -1.80 -8.16 -3.41
N TYR A 99 -2.88 -8.89 -3.72
CA TYR A 99 -2.75 -10.24 -4.26
C TYR A 99 -1.93 -10.25 -5.55
N VAL A 100 -2.17 -9.34 -6.50
CA VAL A 100 -1.50 -9.32 -7.80
C VAL A 100 0.00 -9.07 -7.69
N VAL A 101 0.42 -8.11 -6.87
CA VAL A 101 1.84 -7.73 -6.76
C VAL A 101 2.64 -8.61 -5.78
N ALA A 102 1.98 -9.43 -4.97
CA ALA A 102 2.65 -10.32 -4.03
C ALA A 102 3.46 -11.44 -4.72
N PRO A 103 4.61 -11.87 -4.15
CA PRO A 103 5.37 -13.01 -4.66
C PRO A 103 4.50 -14.28 -4.76
N LYS A 104 4.71 -15.04 -5.83
CA LYS A 104 3.95 -16.25 -6.15
C LYS A 104 4.83 -17.49 -6.10
N LYS A 105 4.20 -18.66 -5.89
CA LYS A 105 4.81 -19.95 -6.22
C LYS A 105 4.85 -20.11 -7.75
N ASP A 106 5.80 -20.88 -8.26
CA ASP A 106 6.14 -20.97 -9.70
C ASP A 106 4.98 -21.40 -10.64
N PHE A 107 3.88 -21.90 -10.09
CA PHE A 107 2.65 -22.28 -10.81
C PHE A 107 1.54 -21.23 -10.62
N TYR A 108 1.67 -20.09 -11.30
CA TYR A 108 0.65 -19.03 -11.27
C TYR A 108 -0.58 -19.39 -12.15
N GLN A 109 -1.78 -19.25 -11.59
CA GLN A 109 -3.06 -19.34 -12.30
C GLN A 109 -3.53 -17.93 -12.73
N PRO A 110 -4.16 -17.77 -13.90
CA PRO A 110 -4.61 -16.47 -14.39
C PRO A 110 -5.72 -15.85 -13.51
N LEU A 111 -5.77 -14.52 -13.49
CA LEU A 111 -6.58 -13.70 -12.57
C LEU A 111 -8.08 -14.04 -12.53
N HIS A 112 -8.63 -14.56 -13.62
CA HIS A 112 -10.05 -14.91 -13.74
C HIS A 112 -10.46 -16.17 -12.94
N THR A 113 -9.49 -16.97 -12.48
CA THR A 113 -9.73 -18.18 -11.68
C THR A 113 -9.70 -17.92 -10.17
N ILE A 114 -9.47 -16.66 -9.73
CA ILE A 114 -9.44 -16.29 -8.32
C ILE A 114 -10.86 -16.34 -7.74
N THR A 115 -11.25 -17.52 -7.29
CA THR A 115 -12.33 -17.66 -6.31
C THR A 115 -11.84 -17.18 -4.94
N ARG A 116 -12.78 -16.83 -4.06
CA ARG A 116 -12.59 -16.09 -2.77
C ARG A 116 -11.63 -16.71 -1.75
N THR A 117 -10.99 -17.84 -2.05
CA THR A 117 -10.31 -18.69 -1.07
C THR A 117 -8.90 -19.14 -1.46
N ASP A 118 -8.43 -18.93 -2.71
CA ASP A 118 -7.09 -19.41 -3.11
C ASP A 118 -6.01 -18.30 -3.13
N ILE A 119 -5.70 -17.81 -1.93
CA ILE A 119 -4.49 -17.01 -1.66
C ILE A 119 -3.27 -17.94 -1.39
N SER A 120 -3.42 -19.27 -1.52
CA SER A 120 -2.33 -20.23 -1.23
C SER A 120 -1.16 -20.12 -2.21
N ALA A 121 -1.42 -19.55 -3.40
CA ALA A 121 -0.43 -19.20 -4.42
C ALA A 121 0.49 -18.04 -4.01
N VAL A 122 0.05 -17.14 -3.11
CA VAL A 122 0.94 -16.14 -2.50
C VAL A 122 1.94 -16.88 -1.60
N ALA A 123 3.23 -16.56 -1.70
CA ALA A 123 4.30 -17.18 -0.93
C ALA A 123 5.29 -16.15 -0.40
N ASN A 124 6.06 -16.55 0.63
CA ASN A 124 7.14 -15.74 1.19
C ASN A 124 6.68 -14.34 1.67
N VAL A 125 5.48 -14.27 2.24
CA VAL A 125 4.89 -13.05 2.85
C VAL A 125 4.54 -13.30 4.32
N PRO A 126 4.55 -12.27 5.18
CA PRO A 126 4.02 -12.37 6.54
C PRO A 126 2.55 -12.76 6.58
N GLU A 127 2.12 -13.43 7.66
CA GLU A 127 0.71 -13.83 7.82
C GLU A 127 -0.23 -12.61 7.93
N SER A 128 0.23 -11.54 8.56
CA SER A 128 -0.41 -10.22 8.59
C SER A 128 -0.78 -9.70 7.19
N TYR A 129 0.09 -9.90 6.18
CA TYR A 129 -0.20 -9.53 4.79
C TYR A 129 -1.28 -10.42 4.15
N ARG A 130 -1.31 -11.73 4.45
CA ARG A 130 -2.39 -12.63 3.99
C ARG A 130 -3.73 -12.29 4.63
N ILE A 131 -3.72 -11.99 5.92
CA ILE A 131 -4.91 -11.56 6.67
C ILE A 131 -5.45 -10.26 6.05
N LEU A 132 -4.58 -9.27 5.80
CA LEU A 132 -4.99 -8.01 5.20
C LEU A 132 -5.62 -8.20 3.81
N ILE A 133 -5.05 -9.04 2.93
CA ILE A 133 -5.68 -9.39 1.65
C ILE A 133 -7.08 -9.97 1.89
N ASN A 134 -7.21 -11.00 2.74
CA ASN A 134 -8.48 -11.67 3.03
C ASN A 134 -9.55 -10.69 3.54
N THR A 135 -9.17 -9.77 4.45
CA THR A 135 -10.10 -8.77 4.99
C THR A 135 -10.50 -7.75 3.92
N CYS A 136 -9.57 -7.32 3.06
CA CYS A 136 -9.86 -6.41 1.95
C CYS A 136 -10.78 -7.05 0.89
N ILE A 137 -10.53 -8.30 0.50
CA ILE A 137 -11.37 -9.00 -0.49
C ILE A 137 -12.68 -9.57 0.11
N SER A 138 -13.06 -9.12 1.31
CA SER A 138 -14.24 -9.62 2.01
C SER A 138 -15.51 -9.50 1.19
N THR A 139 -16.32 -10.53 1.34
CA THR A 139 -17.66 -10.73 0.78
C THR A 139 -18.65 -9.66 1.22
N ASP A 140 -18.52 -9.25 2.48
CA ASP A 140 -19.32 -8.20 3.08
C ASP A 140 -18.48 -6.91 3.07
N PRO A 141 -18.91 -5.85 2.36
CA PRO A 141 -18.17 -4.59 2.31
C PRO A 141 -17.93 -3.99 3.70
N LYS A 142 -18.81 -4.24 4.68
CA LYS A 142 -18.69 -3.70 6.05
C LYS A 142 -17.55 -4.32 6.87
N LEU A 143 -17.04 -5.48 6.43
CA LEU A 143 -15.89 -6.13 7.06
C LEU A 143 -14.56 -5.65 6.45
N ARG A 144 -14.58 -4.88 5.37
CA ARG A 144 -13.36 -4.37 4.73
C ARG A 144 -12.80 -3.19 5.54
N PRO A 145 -11.48 -3.11 5.76
CA PRO A 145 -10.88 -1.95 6.39
C PRO A 145 -11.03 -0.71 5.50
N THR A 146 -11.11 0.47 6.11
CA THR A 146 -10.99 1.74 5.38
C THR A 146 -9.60 1.88 4.77
N ALA A 147 -9.44 2.68 3.71
CA ALA A 147 -8.13 2.92 3.12
C ALA A 147 -7.10 3.47 4.13
N ALA A 148 -7.54 4.28 5.10
CA ALA A 148 -6.69 4.74 6.20
C ALA A 148 -6.22 3.56 7.09
N LYS A 149 -7.12 2.63 7.45
CA LYS A 149 -6.75 1.45 8.23
C LYS A 149 -5.84 0.50 7.44
N ILE A 150 -6.04 0.36 6.13
CA ILE A 150 -5.13 -0.38 5.25
C ILE A 150 -3.71 0.20 5.31
N VAL A 151 -3.56 1.53 5.36
CA VAL A 151 -2.24 2.19 5.50
C VAL A 151 -1.57 1.83 6.83
N GLU A 152 -2.28 1.88 7.96
CA GLU A 152 -1.72 1.49 9.27
C GLU A 152 -1.23 0.04 9.31
N GLU A 153 -2.01 -0.89 8.75
CA GLU A 153 -1.64 -2.31 8.67
C GLU A 153 -0.43 -2.50 7.74
N LEU A 154 -0.39 -1.82 6.58
CA LEU A 154 0.74 -1.89 5.65
C LEU A 154 2.01 -1.24 6.20
N GLU A 155 1.91 -0.20 7.04
CA GLU A 155 3.06 0.36 7.76
C GLU A 155 3.60 -0.65 8.79
N THR A 156 2.70 -1.31 9.54
CA THR A 156 3.07 -2.39 10.47
C THR A 156 3.68 -3.60 9.75
N ILE A 157 3.20 -3.94 8.55
CA ILE A 157 3.78 -5.01 7.72
C ILE A 157 5.11 -4.56 7.10
N ALA A 158 5.25 -3.28 6.72
CA ALA A 158 6.50 -2.73 6.21
C ALA A 158 7.64 -2.91 7.22
N ASP A 159 7.38 -2.67 8.52
CA ASP A 159 8.36 -2.93 9.59
C ASP A 159 8.71 -4.42 9.75
N GLN A 160 7.84 -5.35 9.34
CA GLN A 160 8.09 -6.79 9.37
C GLN A 160 8.86 -7.30 8.14
N VAL A 161 8.69 -6.66 6.97
CA VAL A 161 9.31 -7.09 5.70
C VAL A 161 10.56 -6.28 5.32
N ALA A 162 10.70 -5.07 5.85
CA ALA A 162 11.94 -4.33 5.77
C ALA A 162 13.01 -5.17 6.48
N LYS A 163 14.01 -5.68 5.73
CA LYS A 163 15.16 -6.29 6.38
C LYS A 163 15.75 -5.23 7.28
N ALA A 164 15.89 -5.52 8.58
CA ALA A 164 16.17 -4.51 9.59
C ALA A 164 17.28 -3.54 9.11
N LYS A 165 16.88 -2.27 8.90
CA LYS A 165 17.57 -1.13 8.25
C LYS A 165 17.20 -0.78 6.79
N GLU A 166 16.44 -1.52 5.99
CA GLU A 166 16.26 -1.15 4.56
C GLU A 166 15.43 0.15 4.34
N CYS A 167 15.99 1.10 3.59
CA CYS A 167 15.45 2.44 3.30
C CYS A 167 14.03 2.41 2.73
N LEU A 168 13.07 3.11 3.35
CA LEU A 168 11.67 3.15 2.92
C LEU A 168 11.42 3.99 1.64
N MET A 169 12.47 4.31 0.86
CA MET A 169 12.39 4.95 -0.45
C MET A 169 13.01 4.09 -1.56
N CYS A 170 14.29 3.71 -1.46
CA CYS A 170 14.93 2.82 -2.44
C CYS A 170 14.84 1.32 -2.09
N PHE A 171 14.69 0.99 -0.81
CA PHE A 171 14.68 -0.37 -0.24
C PHE A 171 15.93 -1.21 -0.53
N GLU A 172 17.01 -0.57 -0.96
CA GLU A 172 18.31 -1.18 -1.29
C GLU A 172 19.42 -0.87 -0.28
N GLN A 173 19.29 0.25 0.43
CA GLN A 173 20.37 0.82 1.25
C GLN A 173 19.98 0.87 2.72
N PRO A 174 20.93 0.75 3.67
CA PRO A 174 20.61 0.83 5.08
C PRO A 174 20.20 2.26 5.50
N ILE A 175 19.30 2.35 6.46
CA ILE A 175 18.84 3.58 7.09
C ILE A 175 19.85 3.94 8.17
N PHE A 176 20.66 4.94 7.86
CA PHE A 176 21.56 5.58 8.81
C PHE A 176 21.07 6.97 9.26
N ILE A 177 19.95 7.45 8.71
CA ILE A 177 19.45 8.81 8.91
C ILE A 177 18.20 8.83 9.79
N ARG A 178 18.24 9.66 10.83
CA ARG A 178 17.08 10.06 11.63
C ARG A 178 16.52 11.40 11.13
N CYS A 179 15.25 11.43 10.73
CA CYS A 179 14.56 12.64 10.33
C CYS A 179 14.12 13.45 11.56
N LEU A 180 14.60 14.69 11.73
CA LEU A 180 14.20 15.57 12.84
C LEU A 180 13.18 16.63 12.39
N PRO A 181 12.22 17.00 13.25
CA PRO A 181 12.10 16.62 14.67
C PRO A 181 11.37 15.29 14.92
N CYS A 182 10.78 14.67 13.89
CA CYS A 182 9.86 13.52 14.06
C CYS A 182 10.49 12.21 14.58
N GLY A 183 11.82 12.10 14.58
CA GLY A 183 12.58 10.95 15.10
C GLY A 183 12.55 9.69 14.23
N HIS A 184 11.76 9.66 13.15
CA HIS A 184 11.61 8.47 12.30
C HIS A 184 12.89 8.15 11.52
N LYS A 185 13.26 6.87 11.49
CA LYS A 185 14.32 6.30 10.66
C LYS A 185 13.68 5.81 9.36
N THR A 186 13.74 6.59 8.27
CA THR A 186 12.93 6.30 7.07
C THR A 186 13.70 6.19 5.77
N VAL A 187 14.83 6.88 5.62
CA VAL A 187 15.58 6.94 4.36
C VAL A 187 17.07 6.72 4.58
N CYS A 188 17.75 6.15 3.58
CA CYS A 188 19.20 6.21 3.50
C CYS A 188 19.67 7.62 3.10
N GLU A 189 20.96 7.88 3.27
CA GLU A 189 21.62 9.13 2.91
C GLU A 189 21.43 9.50 1.42
N THR A 190 21.54 8.53 0.50
CA THR A 190 21.33 8.76 -0.93
C THR A 190 19.91 9.23 -1.24
N CYS A 191 18.89 8.58 -0.65
CA CYS A 191 17.49 8.96 -0.83
C CYS A 191 17.16 10.30 -0.17
N LEU A 192 17.77 10.62 0.99
CA LEU A 192 17.69 11.95 1.58
C LEU A 192 18.25 13.01 0.61
N THR A 193 19.41 12.72 0.00
CA THR A 193 20.07 13.64 -0.94
C THR A 193 19.18 13.89 -2.17
N HIS A 194 18.59 12.84 -2.75
CA HIS A 194 17.64 12.99 -3.86
C HIS A 194 16.37 13.74 -3.45
N LEU A 195 15.83 13.49 -2.25
CA LEU A 195 14.72 14.27 -1.68
C LEU A 195 15.06 15.76 -1.58
N GLN A 196 16.23 16.09 -1.03
CA GLN A 196 16.73 17.46 -0.88
C GLN A 196 16.95 18.16 -2.23
N GLN A 197 17.45 17.45 -3.23
CA GLN A 197 17.66 17.97 -4.59
C GLN A 197 16.36 18.22 -5.36
N ARG A 198 15.32 17.40 -5.14
CA ARG A 198 13.99 17.61 -5.73
C ARG A 198 13.20 18.74 -5.07
N THR A 199 13.57 19.12 -3.84
CA THR A 199 12.91 20.21 -3.11
C THR A 199 13.54 21.57 -3.37
N THR A 200 12.72 22.55 -3.76
CA THR A 200 13.17 23.94 -3.89
C THR A 200 13.13 24.66 -2.52
N SER A 201 13.76 25.83 -2.42
CA SER A 201 13.77 26.64 -1.19
C SER A 201 12.39 27.08 -0.66
N ARG A 202 11.31 26.83 -1.43
CA ARG A 202 9.91 27.10 -1.02
C ARG A 202 9.21 25.88 -0.41
N GLU A 203 9.68 24.67 -0.64
CA GLU A 203 9.06 23.43 -0.16
C GLU A 203 10.11 22.49 0.43
N PRO A 204 10.40 22.56 1.74
CA PRO A 204 11.41 21.71 2.36
C PRO A 204 11.00 20.22 2.38
N PRO A 205 11.97 19.29 2.39
CA PRO A 205 11.70 17.86 2.38
C PRO A 205 10.88 17.43 3.60
N ARG A 206 10.02 16.42 3.41
CA ARG A 206 9.08 15.93 4.42
C ARG A 206 9.33 14.46 4.73
N CYS A 207 9.13 14.08 5.98
CA CYS A 207 9.19 12.68 6.41
C CYS A 207 8.17 11.86 5.62
N ILE A 208 8.60 10.73 5.05
CA ILE A 208 7.75 9.86 4.23
C ILE A 208 6.77 9.00 5.03
N LEU A 209 6.85 9.02 6.36
CA LEU A 209 5.82 8.50 7.28
C LEU A 209 4.86 9.62 7.69
N CYS A 210 5.29 10.52 8.59
CA CYS A 210 4.39 11.50 9.22
C CYS A 210 4.17 12.82 8.45
N ARG A 211 4.75 13.00 7.25
CA ARG A 211 4.69 14.23 6.42
C ARG A 211 5.18 15.54 7.08
N GLN A 212 5.69 15.48 8.30
CA GLN A 212 6.32 16.60 8.99
C GLN A 212 7.55 17.08 8.21
N VAL A 213 7.77 18.40 8.18
CA VAL A 213 8.96 19.00 7.57
C VAL A 213 10.22 18.50 8.29
N ILE A 214 11.20 18.04 7.52
CA ILE A 214 12.51 17.65 8.01
C ILE A 214 13.32 18.94 8.15
N THR A 215 13.52 19.38 9.39
CA THR A 215 14.28 20.61 9.69
C THR A 215 15.78 20.33 9.82
N SER A 216 16.14 19.11 10.18
CA SER A 216 17.52 18.62 10.23
C SER A 216 17.54 17.09 10.18
N THR A 217 18.74 16.54 10.03
CA THR A 217 19.01 15.10 10.05
C THR A 217 20.21 14.81 10.93
N GLN A 218 20.23 13.61 11.51
CA GLN A 218 21.35 13.15 12.34
C GLN A 218 21.69 11.71 11.98
N GLU A 219 22.98 11.39 11.96
CA GLU A 219 23.47 10.01 11.85
C GLU A 219 23.02 9.21 13.08
N ASP A 220 22.39 8.07 12.83
CA ASP A 220 21.90 7.19 13.88
C ASP A 220 22.98 6.17 14.26
N ILE A 221 23.86 6.58 15.18
CA ILE A 221 25.01 5.78 15.68
C ILE A 221 24.56 4.43 16.25
N ASN A 222 23.29 4.31 16.69
CA ASN A 222 22.65 3.09 17.15
C ASN A 222 22.29 2.14 15.98
N THR A 223 23.31 1.66 15.28
CA THR A 223 23.22 0.68 14.20
C THR A 223 22.93 -0.76 14.69
N CYS A 224 22.85 -0.97 16.00
CA CYS A 224 22.61 -2.28 16.61
C CYS A 224 21.40 -2.23 17.56
N THR A 225 20.25 -2.73 17.07
CA THR A 225 19.23 -3.35 17.91
C THR A 225 19.15 -4.83 17.57
N PHE A 226 20.24 -5.55 17.87
CA PHE A 226 20.07 -6.93 18.29
C PHE A 226 19.36 -6.87 19.64
N ILE A 227 18.20 -7.53 19.76
CA ILE A 227 17.61 -7.78 21.06
C ILE A 227 18.51 -8.81 21.73
N GLU A 228 19.40 -8.36 22.62
CA GLU A 228 20.05 -9.25 23.57
C GLU A 228 18.95 -9.82 24.47
N VAL A 229 18.50 -11.03 24.14
CA VAL A 229 17.70 -11.84 25.06
C VAL A 229 18.61 -12.15 26.25
N PRO A 230 18.33 -11.67 27.46
CA PRO A 230 19.16 -12.00 28.62
C PRO A 230 19.11 -13.52 28.83
N PRO A 231 20.24 -14.17 29.19
CA PRO A 231 20.25 -15.60 29.41
C PRO A 231 19.25 -15.97 30.53
N PRO A 232 18.54 -17.10 30.41
CA PRO A 232 17.58 -17.52 31.42
C PRO A 232 18.26 -17.73 32.78
N SER A 233 17.64 -17.19 33.82
CA SER A 233 18.01 -17.32 35.24
C SER A 233 17.69 -18.71 35.81
#